data_AF-A0A392N9I6-F1
#
_entry.id   AF-A0A392N9I6-F1
#
_cell.length_a   1.000
_cell.length_b   1.000
_cell.length_c   1.000
_cell.angle_alpha   90.00
_cell.angle_beta   90.00
_cell.angle_gamma   90.00
#
_symmetry.space_group_name_H-M   'P 1'
#
loop_
_entity.id
_entity.type
_entity.pdbx_description
1 polymer ?
#
loop_
_entity_poly.entity_id
_entity_poly.type
_entity_poly.pdbx_seq_one_letter_code
_entity_poly.pdbx_strand_id
1 'polypeptide(L)'
;MLSSCDQVQILSSLQHPHLLTLLGVCPEAWSIVYEYLPNGTLQNYLFRKSNIIPLTWNIRTRMIAEISSALCFLHSFKPEAIIHGDLKPETILLDSSLSCKICEFRFSRLGTEESLYSPSSSFHLSTEPKGAFTYTDPEFQRTGVLTTKSDIYSFGLIILQLLTGRTPVGLAVLVRHAVSCGKLSSIIDSSAGEWPLSVASRLVELEERPVPSFFLCPILQEIMHDPQIAADGFTYEGDAIREWLENGHDTSPMTNLKLSHLLLTPNHSIRLAIQDWLCKS
;
A
#
# COMPACT_ATOMS: atom_id res chain seq x y z
N MET A 1 1.19 -25.33 -12.25
CA MET A 1 2.55 -25.57 -12.76
C MET A 1 3.47 -25.64 -11.55
N LEU A 2 4.31 -26.67 -11.45
CA LEU A 2 5.37 -26.67 -10.44
C LEU A 2 6.18 -25.39 -10.60
N SER A 3 6.43 -24.73 -9.48
CA SER A 3 7.42 -23.66 -9.35
C SER A 3 8.69 -24.05 -10.12
N SER A 4 9.26 -23.15 -10.92
CA SER A 4 10.53 -23.40 -11.62
C SER A 4 11.59 -23.90 -10.62
N CYS A 5 12.57 -24.68 -11.08
CA CYS A 5 13.64 -25.21 -10.21
C CYS A 5 14.31 -24.08 -9.39
N ASP A 6 14.43 -22.90 -10.02
CA ASP A 6 14.90 -21.65 -9.41
C ASP A 6 14.02 -21.18 -8.23
N GLN A 7 12.71 -21.25 -8.36
CA GLN A 7 11.78 -20.85 -7.31
C GLN A 7 11.87 -21.77 -6.08
N VAL A 8 12.02 -23.08 -6.28
CA VAL A 8 12.23 -24.03 -5.16
C VAL A 8 13.55 -23.71 -4.45
N GLN A 9 14.61 -23.46 -5.20
CA GLN A 9 15.92 -23.13 -4.64
C GLN A 9 15.90 -21.83 -3.82
N ILE A 10 15.19 -20.81 -4.30
CA ILE A 10 14.99 -19.57 -3.54
C ILE A 10 14.18 -19.85 -2.27
N LEU A 11 13.03 -20.51 -2.37
CA LEU A 11 12.19 -20.84 -1.21
C LEU A 11 12.94 -21.64 -0.15
N SER A 12 13.78 -22.60 -0.55
CA SER A 12 14.62 -23.37 0.38
C SER A 12 15.70 -22.53 1.08
N SER A 13 16.09 -21.39 0.50
CA SER A 13 17.06 -20.47 1.08
C SER A 13 16.45 -19.43 2.03
N LEU A 14 15.14 -19.22 1.98
CA LEU A 14 14.44 -18.25 2.82
C LEU A 14 14.25 -18.82 4.23
N GLN A 15 14.98 -18.29 5.20
CA GLN A 15 14.83 -18.64 6.61
C GLN A 15 14.53 -17.39 7.43
N HIS A 16 13.29 -17.29 7.90
CA HIS A 16 12.84 -16.21 8.77
C HIS A 16 11.66 -16.71 9.62
N PRO A 17 11.57 -16.36 10.92
CA PRO A 17 10.53 -16.88 11.82
C PRO A 17 9.10 -16.59 11.37
N HIS A 18 8.91 -15.53 10.58
CA HIS A 18 7.60 -15.09 10.07
C HIS A 18 7.40 -15.33 8.58
N LEU A 19 8.18 -16.22 7.98
CA LEU A 19 7.93 -16.77 6.64
C LEU A 19 7.57 -18.26 6.77
N LEU A 20 6.66 -18.74 5.93
CA LEU A 20 6.26 -20.13 5.92
C LEU A 20 7.43 -21.03 5.51
N THR A 21 7.79 -21.98 6.37
CA THR A 21 8.95 -22.86 6.13
C THR A 21 8.59 -23.95 5.14
N LEU A 22 9.35 -24.00 4.04
CA LEU A 22 9.35 -25.12 3.09
C LEU A 22 10.07 -26.32 3.73
N LEU A 23 9.36 -27.43 3.93
CA LEU A 23 9.92 -28.68 4.45
C LEU A 23 10.50 -29.57 3.35
N GLY A 24 9.91 -29.53 2.15
CA GLY A 24 10.40 -30.31 1.02
C GLY A 24 9.51 -30.22 -0.21
N VAL A 25 9.99 -30.85 -1.29
CA VAL A 25 9.26 -30.99 -2.55
C VAL A 25 9.23 -32.46 -2.91
N CYS A 26 8.09 -32.94 -3.39
CA CYS A 26 7.90 -34.27 -3.97
C CYS A 26 7.60 -34.12 -5.47
N PRO A 27 8.61 -34.28 -6.34
CA PRO A 27 8.43 -34.18 -7.79
C PRO A 27 7.46 -35.22 -8.34
N GLU A 28 7.46 -36.44 -7.80
CA GLU A 28 6.63 -37.56 -8.27
C GLU A 28 5.14 -37.28 -8.04
N ALA A 29 4.81 -36.64 -6.91
CA ALA A 29 3.45 -36.23 -6.57
C ALA A 29 3.15 -34.77 -6.96
N TRP A 30 4.09 -34.09 -7.63
CA TRP A 30 3.96 -32.68 -8.03
C TRP A 30 3.57 -31.77 -6.86
N SER A 31 4.12 -32.05 -5.68
CA SER A 31 3.66 -31.49 -4.40
C SER A 31 4.78 -30.76 -3.67
N ILE A 32 4.41 -29.67 -3.00
CA ILE A 32 5.29 -28.90 -2.11
C ILE A 32 4.77 -29.06 -0.69
N VAL A 33 5.67 -29.33 0.25
CA VAL A 33 5.33 -29.62 1.65
C VAL A 33 5.83 -28.49 2.53
N TYR A 34 4.91 -27.84 3.25
CA TYR A 34 5.21 -26.79 4.22
C TYR A 34 4.94 -27.25 5.64
N GLU A 35 5.44 -26.50 6.62
CA GLU A 35 4.99 -26.64 8.00
C GLU A 35 3.48 -26.38 8.11
N TYR A 36 2.82 -27.08 9.05
CA TYR A 36 1.38 -26.94 9.28
C TYR A 36 1.10 -25.88 10.35
N LEU A 37 0.23 -24.91 10.03
CA LEU A 37 -0.21 -23.85 10.94
C LEU A 37 -1.69 -24.06 11.32
N PRO A 38 -1.99 -24.45 12.59
CA PRO A 38 -3.30 -24.95 12.96
C PRO A 38 -4.40 -23.87 13.03
N ASN A 39 -4.06 -22.59 13.15
CA ASN A 39 -5.02 -21.51 13.32
C ASN A 39 -5.48 -20.88 11.99
N GLY A 40 -5.06 -21.43 10.84
CA GLY A 40 -5.51 -20.99 9.53
C GLY A 40 -5.05 -19.57 9.18
N THR A 41 -5.82 -18.87 8.34
CA THR A 41 -5.44 -17.56 7.77
C THR A 41 -5.95 -16.38 8.58
N LEU A 42 -5.27 -15.24 8.50
CA LEU A 42 -5.72 -13.97 9.07
C LEU A 42 -7.10 -13.56 8.55
N GLN A 43 -7.42 -13.87 7.30
CA GLN A 43 -8.74 -13.62 6.72
C GLN A 43 -9.88 -14.19 7.58
N ASN A 44 -9.71 -15.38 8.18
CA ASN A 44 -10.74 -16.00 9.02
C ASN A 44 -11.08 -15.14 10.25
N TYR A 45 -10.09 -14.42 10.78
CA TYR A 45 -10.24 -13.53 11.95
C TYR A 45 -10.79 -12.15 11.57
N LEU A 46 -10.40 -11.60 10.42
CA LEU A 46 -10.88 -10.29 9.96
C LEU A 46 -12.34 -10.34 9.49
N PHE A 47 -12.73 -11.40 8.76
CA PHE A 47 -14.09 -11.54 8.22
C PHE A 47 -15.03 -12.36 9.11
N ARG A 48 -14.58 -12.72 10.32
CA ARG A 48 -15.35 -13.45 11.36
C ARG A 48 -16.14 -14.62 10.79
N LYS A 49 -15.45 -15.64 10.26
CA LYS A 49 -16.11 -16.95 10.08
C LYS A 49 -16.66 -17.40 11.45
N SER A 50 -17.90 -17.86 11.48
CA SER A 50 -18.67 -18.14 12.69
C SER A 50 -17.85 -18.97 13.70
N ASN A 51 -17.90 -18.59 14.99
CA ASN A 51 -17.26 -19.23 16.15
C ASN A 51 -15.79 -18.92 16.46
N ILE A 52 -15.15 -17.95 15.77
CA ILE A 52 -13.77 -17.54 16.08
C ILE A 52 -13.74 -16.35 17.06
N ILE A 53 -12.93 -16.46 18.12
CA ILE A 53 -12.70 -15.38 19.09
C ILE A 53 -11.90 -14.25 18.39
N PRO A 54 -12.34 -12.98 18.47
CA PRO A 54 -11.60 -11.85 17.89
C PRO A 54 -10.17 -11.74 18.43
N LEU A 55 -9.22 -11.41 17.56
CA LEU A 55 -7.86 -11.10 17.96
C LEU A 55 -7.86 -9.82 18.79
N THR A 56 -7.20 -9.84 19.94
CA THR A 56 -7.00 -8.67 20.80
C THR A 56 -6.00 -7.69 20.18
N TRP A 57 -6.08 -6.41 20.56
CA TRP A 57 -5.25 -5.36 19.97
C TRP A 57 -3.74 -5.63 20.11
N ASN A 58 -3.31 -6.25 21.21
CA ASN A 58 -1.91 -6.61 21.45
C ASN A 58 -1.43 -7.69 20.48
N ILE A 59 -2.28 -8.69 20.17
CA ILE A 59 -1.97 -9.71 19.17
C ILE A 59 -1.91 -9.06 17.78
N ARG A 60 -2.88 -8.22 17.44
CA ARG A 60 -2.89 -7.50 16.14
C ARG A 60 -1.65 -6.62 15.97
N THR A 61 -1.24 -5.91 17.01
CA THR A 61 -0.02 -5.07 17.00
C THR A 61 1.25 -5.93 16.85
N ARG A 62 1.32 -7.07 17.53
CA ARG A 62 2.41 -8.04 17.36
C ARG A 62 2.48 -8.52 15.91
N MET A 63 1.35 -8.93 15.33
CA MET A 63 1.29 -9.38 13.93
C MET A 63 1.78 -8.30 12.95
N ILE A 64 1.45 -7.03 13.18
CA ILE A 64 1.97 -5.92 12.37
C ILE A 64 3.51 -5.91 12.42
N ALA A 65 4.11 -6.05 13.60
CA ALA A 65 5.57 -6.09 13.74
C ALA A 65 6.19 -7.34 13.08
N GLU A 66 5.54 -8.50 13.20
CA GLU A 66 5.98 -9.77 12.61
C GLU A 66 5.95 -9.73 11.07
N ILE A 67 4.86 -9.22 10.48
CA ILE A 67 4.74 -9.01 9.02
C ILE A 67 5.79 -8.01 8.53
N SER A 68 5.95 -6.89 9.25
CA SER A 68 6.96 -5.88 8.93
C SER A 68 8.39 -6.47 8.94
N SER A 69 8.70 -7.32 9.94
CA SER A 69 9.99 -8.01 10.01
C SER A 69 10.23 -8.90 8.79
N ALA A 70 9.22 -9.67 8.38
CA ALA A 70 9.30 -10.55 7.21
C ALA A 70 9.50 -9.75 5.91
N LEU A 71 8.74 -8.67 5.72
CA LEU A 71 8.90 -7.80 4.53
C LEU A 71 10.27 -7.13 4.50
N CYS A 72 10.75 -6.63 5.64
CA CYS A 72 12.08 -6.04 5.77
C CYS A 72 13.17 -7.06 5.37
N PHE A 73 13.05 -8.30 5.84
CA PHE A 73 13.95 -9.38 5.45
C PHE A 73 13.95 -9.60 3.94
N LEU A 74 12.77 -9.78 3.31
CA LEU A 74 12.65 -9.99 1.86
C LEU A 74 13.20 -8.81 1.04
N HIS A 75 12.89 -7.58 1.45
CA HIS A 75 13.31 -6.36 0.76
C HIS A 75 14.80 -6.06 0.92
N SER A 76 15.46 -6.67 1.91
CA SER A 76 16.90 -6.49 2.16
C SER A 76 17.82 -7.31 1.24
N PHE A 77 17.27 -8.30 0.50
CA PHE A 77 18.05 -9.15 -0.40
C PHE A 77 18.83 -8.35 -1.46
N LYS A 78 19.98 -8.91 -1.87
CA LYS A 78 20.89 -8.34 -2.88
C LYS A 78 21.27 -9.42 -3.91
N PRO A 79 21.54 -9.05 -5.18
CA PRO A 79 21.55 -7.69 -5.72
C PRO A 79 20.14 -7.07 -5.88
N GLU A 80 19.11 -7.91 -5.95
CA GLU A 80 17.71 -7.51 -6.09
C GLU A 80 16.91 -7.88 -4.84
N ALA A 81 16.01 -7.00 -4.45
CA ALA A 81 15.05 -7.25 -3.37
C ALA A 81 14.04 -8.32 -3.81
N ILE A 82 13.63 -9.18 -2.89
CA ILE A 82 12.52 -10.11 -3.13
C ILE A 82 11.22 -9.38 -2.80
N ILE A 83 10.33 -9.26 -3.79
CA ILE A 83 9.01 -8.64 -3.62
C ILE A 83 7.98 -9.76 -3.42
N HIS A 84 7.10 -9.62 -2.42
CA HIS A 84 6.05 -10.62 -2.17
C HIS A 84 4.99 -10.59 -3.27
N GLY A 85 4.47 -9.41 -3.62
CA GLY A 85 3.62 -9.15 -4.78
C GLY A 85 2.15 -9.61 -4.68
N ASP A 86 1.81 -10.45 -3.70
CA ASP A 86 0.42 -10.87 -3.42
C ASP A 86 0.08 -10.85 -1.92
N LEU A 87 0.55 -9.84 -1.18
CA LEU A 87 0.33 -9.78 0.27
C LEU A 87 -1.14 -9.47 0.57
N LYS A 88 -1.82 -10.38 1.28
CA LYS A 88 -3.24 -10.24 1.64
C LYS A 88 -3.57 -11.13 2.85
N PRO A 89 -4.69 -10.93 3.55
CA PRO A 89 -5.03 -11.74 4.72
C PRO A 89 -5.13 -13.25 4.46
N GLU A 90 -5.36 -13.67 3.22
CA GLU A 90 -5.37 -15.07 2.77
C GLU A 90 -3.97 -15.70 2.85
N THR A 91 -2.92 -14.91 2.63
CA THR A 91 -1.52 -15.39 2.56
C THR A 91 -0.77 -15.25 3.88
N ILE A 92 -1.48 -14.91 4.97
CA ILE A 92 -0.91 -14.78 6.31
C ILE A 92 -1.51 -15.89 7.18
N LEU A 93 -0.71 -16.89 7.52
CA LEU A 93 -1.09 -18.04 8.33
C LEU A 93 -0.71 -17.83 9.80
N LEU A 94 -1.47 -18.45 10.72
CA LEU A 94 -1.26 -18.32 12.16
C LEU A 94 -0.89 -19.64 12.81
N ASP A 95 0.17 -19.62 13.60
CA ASP A 95 0.62 -20.80 14.36
C ASP A 95 -0.21 -21.00 15.63
N SER A 96 0.10 -22.02 16.42
CA SER A 96 -0.59 -22.32 17.69
C SER A 96 -0.54 -21.18 18.72
N SER A 97 0.41 -20.26 18.60
CA SER A 97 0.59 -19.10 19.48
C SER A 97 -0.04 -17.80 18.93
N LEU A 98 -0.76 -17.90 17.81
CA LEU A 98 -1.28 -16.77 17.04
C LEU A 98 -0.16 -15.81 16.59
N SER A 99 1.03 -16.35 16.32
CA SER A 99 2.11 -15.65 15.64
C SER A 99 1.98 -15.91 14.14
N CYS A 100 2.27 -14.91 13.32
CA CYS A 100 2.01 -14.97 11.89
C CYS A 100 3.21 -15.44 11.07
N LYS A 101 2.91 -16.14 9.97
CA LYS A 101 3.85 -16.51 8.91
C LYS A 101 3.26 -16.19 7.54
N ILE A 102 4.03 -15.50 6.72
CA ILE A 102 3.64 -15.13 5.36
C ILE A 102 3.95 -16.30 4.40
N CYS A 103 3.00 -16.63 3.53
CA CYS A 103 3.12 -17.65 2.49
C CYS A 103 2.80 -17.09 1.10
N GLU A 104 2.96 -17.92 0.06
CA GLU A 104 2.54 -17.60 -1.32
C GLU A 104 3.19 -16.33 -1.93
N PHE A 105 4.51 -16.34 -2.09
CA PHE A 105 5.25 -15.29 -2.79
C PHE A 105 5.06 -15.36 -4.31
N ARG A 106 4.82 -14.21 -4.95
CA ARG A 106 4.91 -14.06 -6.40
C ARG A 106 6.33 -13.69 -6.78
N PHE A 107 7.10 -14.66 -7.29
CA PHE A 107 8.43 -14.39 -7.81
C PHE A 107 8.34 -13.76 -9.20
N SER A 108 8.65 -12.47 -9.30
CA SER A 108 8.98 -11.82 -10.57
C SER A 108 10.46 -11.42 -10.52
N ARG A 109 11.33 -12.08 -11.28
CA ARG A 109 12.63 -11.49 -11.64
C ARG A 109 12.34 -10.49 -12.76
N LEU A 110 12.63 -9.21 -12.54
CA LEU A 110 12.64 -8.21 -13.60
C LEU A 110 13.66 -8.65 -14.66
N GLY A 111 13.22 -9.20 -15.78
CA GLY A 111 14.14 -9.61 -16.85
C GLY A 111 13.65 -10.66 -17.84
N THR A 112 12.52 -11.33 -17.62
CA THR A 112 11.91 -12.22 -18.61
C THR A 112 10.45 -11.87 -18.78
N GLU A 113 10.04 -11.51 -19.99
CA GLU A 113 8.66 -11.13 -20.37
C GLU A 113 7.60 -12.22 -20.09
N GLU A 114 7.98 -13.39 -19.57
CA GLU A 114 7.08 -14.53 -19.32
C GLU A 114 6.39 -14.55 -17.95
N SER A 115 6.68 -13.64 -17.00
CA SER A 115 6.04 -13.68 -15.67
C SER A 115 4.76 -12.86 -15.50
N LEU A 116 4.23 -12.26 -16.58
CA LEU A 116 2.99 -11.46 -16.52
C LEU A 116 1.70 -12.30 -16.55
N TYR A 117 1.79 -13.61 -16.82
CA TYR A 117 0.64 -14.51 -16.89
C TYR A 117 0.92 -15.87 -16.26
N SER A 118 1.11 -15.92 -14.94
CA SER A 118 0.83 -17.17 -14.22
C SER A 118 -0.40 -16.97 -13.35
N PRO A 119 -1.55 -17.56 -13.73
CA PRO A 119 -2.68 -17.68 -12.81
C PRO A 119 -2.20 -18.49 -11.62
N SER A 120 -2.40 -17.90 -10.45
CA SER A 120 -2.20 -18.45 -9.13
C SER A 120 -2.40 -19.98 -9.09
N SER A 121 -1.43 -20.71 -8.55
CA SER A 121 -1.73 -21.97 -7.87
C SER A 121 -2.42 -21.62 -6.54
N SER A 122 -3.62 -21.08 -6.62
CA SER A 122 -4.48 -20.95 -5.46
C SER A 122 -4.84 -22.36 -5.03
N PHE A 123 -4.48 -22.73 -3.80
CA PHE A 123 -5.28 -23.69 -3.06
C PHE A 123 -6.67 -23.07 -2.90
N HIS A 124 -7.50 -23.22 -3.94
CA HIS A 124 -8.96 -23.13 -4.02
C HIS A 124 -9.34 -22.88 -5.48
N LEU A 125 -9.78 -23.95 -6.15
CA LEU A 125 -10.69 -23.86 -7.29
C LEU A 125 -12.05 -23.37 -6.78
N SER A 126 -12.40 -22.09 -7.02
CA SER A 126 -13.79 -21.66 -7.17
C SER A 126 -13.91 -20.16 -7.51
N THR A 127 -14.52 -19.88 -8.67
CA THR A 127 -15.29 -18.66 -9.02
C THR A 127 -14.66 -17.31 -8.71
N GLU A 128 -14.16 -16.61 -9.74
CA GLU A 128 -13.76 -15.20 -9.63
C GLU A 128 -14.89 -14.33 -9.05
N PRO A 129 -14.73 -13.77 -7.83
CA PRO A 129 -15.71 -12.89 -7.23
C PRO A 129 -15.28 -11.42 -7.34
N LYS A 130 -16.27 -10.52 -7.32
CA LYS A 130 -16.10 -9.08 -7.09
C LYS A 130 -15.15 -8.83 -5.91
N GLY A 131 -13.92 -8.36 -6.18
CA GLY A 131 -12.90 -8.12 -5.14
C GLY A 131 -11.44 -8.44 -5.53
N ALA A 132 -11.19 -8.95 -6.73
CA ALA A 132 -9.89 -9.48 -7.17
C ALA A 132 -8.66 -8.54 -7.02
N PHE A 133 -8.86 -7.23 -6.85
CA PHE A 133 -7.76 -6.24 -6.80
C PHE A 133 -7.71 -5.41 -5.52
N THR A 134 -8.40 -5.78 -4.44
CA THR A 134 -8.58 -4.84 -3.32
C THR A 134 -7.28 -4.53 -2.56
N TYR A 135 -6.29 -5.41 -2.58
CA TYR A 135 -4.97 -5.17 -1.98
C TYR A 135 -3.91 -4.77 -3.00
N THR A 136 -4.28 -4.63 -4.27
CA THR A 136 -3.35 -4.33 -5.35
C THR A 136 -3.00 -2.85 -5.33
N ASP A 137 -1.69 -2.56 -5.32
CA ASP A 137 -1.15 -1.21 -5.45
C ASP A 137 -1.67 -0.52 -6.73
N PRO A 138 -2.35 0.64 -6.63
CA PRO A 138 -2.84 1.39 -7.78
C PRO A 138 -1.72 1.80 -8.76
N GLU A 139 -0.51 2.04 -8.28
CA GLU A 139 0.62 2.36 -9.16
C GLU A 139 1.05 1.13 -9.96
N PHE A 140 1.15 -0.04 -9.32
CA PHE A 140 1.36 -1.31 -10.01
C PHE A 140 0.24 -1.60 -11.03
N GLN A 141 -1.03 -1.34 -10.69
CA GLN A 141 -2.14 -1.52 -11.65
C GLN A 141 -2.00 -0.61 -12.88
N ARG A 142 -1.50 0.61 -12.69
CA ARG A 142 -1.33 1.59 -13.76
C ARG A 142 -0.10 1.31 -14.62
N THR A 143 1.01 0.92 -14.00
CA THR A 143 2.33 0.82 -14.64
C THR A 143 2.70 -0.60 -15.06
N GLY A 144 2.11 -1.61 -14.42
CA GLY A 144 2.54 -3.01 -14.51
C GLY A 144 3.88 -3.29 -13.83
N VAL A 145 4.51 -2.30 -13.18
CA VAL A 145 5.84 -2.43 -12.58
C VAL A 145 5.70 -2.78 -11.10
N LEU A 146 6.06 -4.01 -10.74
CA LEU A 146 6.01 -4.48 -9.36
C LEU A 146 7.25 -3.99 -8.60
N THR A 147 7.05 -3.37 -7.43
CA THR A 147 8.14 -2.86 -6.60
C THR A 147 7.95 -3.24 -5.12
N THR A 148 8.95 -2.99 -4.28
CA THR A 148 8.82 -3.13 -2.83
C THR A 148 7.74 -2.22 -2.25
N LYS A 149 7.45 -1.07 -2.89
CA LYS A 149 6.35 -0.16 -2.51
C LYS A 149 4.98 -0.80 -2.69
N SER A 150 4.83 -1.73 -3.63
CA SER A 150 3.58 -2.47 -3.82
C SER A 150 3.26 -3.35 -2.60
N ASP A 151 4.25 -3.99 -1.99
CA ASP A 151 4.07 -4.73 -0.73
C ASP A 151 3.71 -3.78 0.43
N ILE A 152 4.31 -2.58 0.48
CA ILE A 152 4.01 -1.58 1.50
C ILE A 152 2.56 -1.10 1.40
N TYR A 153 2.04 -0.91 0.19
CA TYR A 153 0.63 -0.56 -0.02
C TYR A 153 -0.30 -1.64 0.54
N SER A 154 -0.08 -2.91 0.15
CA SER A 154 -0.88 -4.03 0.61
C SER A 154 -0.80 -4.19 2.14
N PHE A 155 0.40 -4.03 2.71
CA PHE A 155 0.62 -4.08 4.16
C PHE A 155 -0.12 -2.94 4.88
N GLY A 156 -0.10 -1.72 4.33
CA GLY A 156 -0.85 -0.58 4.85
C GLY A 156 -2.35 -0.89 4.97
N LEU A 157 -2.95 -1.48 3.94
CA LEU A 157 -4.36 -1.91 4.00
C LEU A 157 -4.61 -2.95 5.09
N ILE A 158 -3.71 -3.92 5.27
CA ILE A 158 -3.82 -4.92 6.33
C ILE A 158 -3.72 -4.27 7.72
N ILE A 159 -2.84 -3.29 7.92
CA ILE A 159 -2.77 -2.52 9.18
C ILE A 159 -4.11 -1.83 9.45
N LEU A 160 -4.69 -1.17 8.44
CA LEU A 160 -5.98 -0.49 8.60
C LEU A 160 -7.10 -1.47 8.96
N GLN A 161 -7.10 -2.68 8.37
CA GLN A 161 -8.08 -3.71 8.72
C GLN A 161 -7.86 -4.27 10.11
N LEU A 162 -6.61 -4.51 10.51
CA LEU A 162 -6.28 -4.95 11.87
C LEU A 162 -6.73 -3.92 12.90
N LEU A 163 -6.64 -2.62 12.60
CA LEU A 163 -7.08 -1.56 13.49
C LEU A 163 -8.61 -1.44 13.57
N THR A 164 -9.29 -1.51 12.42
CA THR A 164 -10.73 -1.18 12.31
C THR A 164 -11.66 -2.38 12.28
N GLY A 165 -11.15 -3.57 11.99
CA GLY A 165 -11.96 -4.78 11.79
C GLY A 165 -12.91 -4.69 10.59
N ARG A 166 -12.68 -3.75 9.66
CA ARG A 166 -13.56 -3.47 8.51
C ARG A 166 -13.06 -4.14 7.24
N THR A 167 -13.94 -4.21 6.25
CA THR A 167 -13.59 -4.66 4.90
C THR A 167 -12.67 -3.65 4.22
N PRO A 168 -11.81 -4.07 3.28
CA PRO A 168 -10.77 -3.20 2.72
C PRO A 168 -11.31 -2.18 1.70
N VAL A 169 -12.49 -2.41 1.12
CA VAL A 169 -13.10 -1.50 0.13
C VAL A 169 -13.45 -0.16 0.76
N GLY A 170 -12.85 0.92 0.25
CA GLY A 170 -13.05 2.29 0.75
C GLY A 170 -12.46 2.56 2.13
N LEU A 171 -11.73 1.60 2.71
CA LEU A 171 -11.22 1.69 4.07
C LEU A 171 -10.22 2.82 4.25
N ALA A 172 -9.28 2.97 3.32
CA ALA A 172 -8.29 4.05 3.36
C ALA A 172 -8.94 5.44 3.39
N VAL A 173 -9.99 5.65 2.60
CA VAL A 173 -10.74 6.92 2.57
C VAL A 173 -11.47 7.15 3.90
N LEU A 174 -12.11 6.11 4.43
CA LEU A 174 -12.81 6.17 5.72
C LEU A 174 -11.85 6.52 6.87
N VAL A 175 -10.69 5.86 6.94
CA VAL A 175 -9.69 6.15 7.99
C VAL A 175 -9.15 7.55 7.84
N ARG A 176 -8.77 7.97 6.62
CA ARG A 176 -8.28 9.32 6.33
C ARG A 176 -9.25 10.40 6.81
N HIS A 177 -10.54 10.26 6.47
CA HIS A 177 -11.58 11.18 6.90
C HIS A 177 -11.81 11.18 8.42
N ALA A 178 -11.74 10.00 9.07
CA ALA A 178 -11.86 9.91 10.52
C ALA A 178 -10.68 10.59 11.23
N VAL A 179 -9.46 10.41 10.72
CA VAL A 179 -8.25 11.06 11.24
C VAL A 179 -8.33 12.57 11.07
N SER A 180 -8.69 13.07 9.88
CA SER A 180 -8.83 14.52 9.61
C SER A 180 -9.90 15.19 10.49
N CYS A 181 -10.95 14.46 10.85
CA CYS A 181 -12.01 14.94 11.74
C CYS A 181 -11.72 14.73 13.23
N GLY A 182 -10.58 14.14 13.62
CA GLY A 182 -10.28 13.79 15.02
C GLY A 182 -11.18 12.69 15.61
N LYS A 183 -11.77 11.84 14.75
CA LYS A 183 -12.76 10.80 15.10
C LYS A 183 -12.20 9.38 14.99
N LEU A 184 -10.88 9.20 15.12
CA LEU A 184 -10.23 7.88 15.01
C LEU A 184 -10.82 6.85 15.98
N SER A 185 -11.10 7.25 17.22
CA SER A 185 -11.72 6.37 18.23
C SER A 185 -13.04 5.76 17.79
N SER A 186 -13.79 6.42 16.90
CA SER A 186 -15.09 5.93 16.42
C SER A 186 -14.99 4.78 15.40
N ILE A 187 -13.83 4.60 14.77
CA ILE A 187 -13.64 3.61 13.69
C ILE A 187 -12.79 2.41 14.09
N ILE A 188 -12.10 2.48 15.24
CA ILE A 188 -11.30 1.39 15.80
C ILE A 188 -12.21 0.22 16.20
N ASP A 189 -11.72 -1.01 16.00
CA ASP A 189 -12.44 -2.23 16.36
C ASP A 189 -12.50 -2.44 17.88
N SER A 190 -13.65 -2.13 18.48
CA SER A 190 -13.90 -2.36 19.90
C SER A 190 -13.89 -3.85 20.30
N SER A 191 -14.07 -4.77 19.34
CA SER A 191 -13.99 -6.22 19.62
C SER A 191 -12.58 -6.71 19.91
N ALA A 192 -11.55 -5.92 19.57
CA ALA A 192 -10.16 -6.19 19.90
C ALA A 192 -9.78 -5.77 21.35
N GLY A 193 -10.75 -5.26 22.13
CA GLY A 193 -10.52 -4.64 23.43
C GLY A 193 -10.20 -3.16 23.33
N GLU A 194 -9.67 -2.59 24.42
CA GLU A 194 -9.33 -1.16 24.49
C GLU A 194 -7.98 -0.88 23.84
N TRP A 195 -8.02 -0.32 22.62
CA TRP A 195 -6.83 0.17 21.95
C TRP A 195 -6.28 1.43 22.66
N PRO A 196 -5.00 1.46 23.03
CA PRO A 196 -4.35 2.71 23.40
C PRO A 196 -4.36 3.65 22.20
N LEU A 197 -4.97 4.83 22.35
CA LEU A 197 -5.07 5.81 21.26
C LEU A 197 -3.70 6.22 20.71
N SER A 198 -2.67 6.27 21.55
CA SER A 198 -1.29 6.54 21.12
C SER A 198 -0.74 5.49 20.16
N VAL A 199 -1.10 4.21 20.36
CA VAL A 199 -0.71 3.12 19.44
C VAL A 199 -1.53 3.20 18.17
N ALA A 200 -2.85 3.37 18.29
CA ALA A 200 -3.74 3.48 17.14
C ALA A 200 -3.38 4.66 16.22
N SER A 201 -3.11 5.84 16.79
CA SER A 201 -2.67 7.02 16.03
C SER A 201 -1.38 6.73 15.27
N ARG A 202 -0.36 6.15 15.91
CA ARG A 202 0.90 5.82 15.24
C ARG A 202 0.75 4.82 14.09
N LEU A 203 -0.24 3.94 14.14
CA LEU A 203 -0.51 2.97 13.07
C LEU A 203 -1.21 3.59 11.85
N VAL A 204 -1.90 4.72 12.02
CA VAL A 204 -2.55 5.47 10.92
C VAL A 204 -1.74 6.69 10.48
N GLU A 205 -0.80 7.15 11.32
CA GLU A 205 0.23 8.15 11.01
C GLU A 205 1.41 7.54 10.24
N LEU A 206 1.15 6.60 9.34
CA LEU A 206 2.13 6.22 8.35
C LEU A 206 2.19 7.35 7.33
N GLU A 207 3.24 8.18 7.45
CA GLU A 207 3.48 9.42 6.73
C GLU A 207 3.14 9.31 5.22
N GLU A 208 1.95 9.74 4.83
CA GLU A 208 1.86 10.54 3.60
C GLU A 208 2.55 11.85 3.97
N ARG A 209 3.78 12.04 3.46
CA ARG A 209 4.47 13.33 3.58
C ARG A 209 3.45 14.40 3.17
N PRO A 210 3.04 15.31 4.07
CA PRO A 210 1.99 16.26 3.72
C PRO A 210 2.50 17.08 2.54
N VAL A 211 1.70 17.17 1.48
CA VAL A 211 2.05 17.97 0.30
C VAL A 211 2.28 19.40 0.79
N PRO A 212 3.51 19.93 0.67
CA PRO A 212 3.77 21.31 1.04
C PRO A 212 2.84 22.24 0.25
N SER A 213 2.17 23.17 0.92
CA SER A 213 1.14 24.03 0.30
C SER A 213 1.65 24.83 -0.91
N PHE A 214 2.94 25.14 -0.96
CA PHE A 214 3.59 25.81 -2.08
C PHE A 214 3.78 24.93 -3.33
N PHE A 215 3.46 23.64 -3.27
CA PHE A 215 3.33 22.76 -4.43
C PHE A 215 1.91 22.73 -5.00
N LEU A 216 0.93 23.24 -4.25
CA LEU A 216 -0.46 23.24 -4.66
C LEU A 216 -0.78 24.49 -5.49
N CYS A 217 -1.51 24.29 -6.58
CA CYS A 217 -2.07 25.36 -7.40
C CYS A 217 -3.13 26.10 -6.57
N PRO A 218 -3.07 27.43 -6.42
CA PRO A 218 -4.07 28.15 -5.65
C PRO A 218 -5.49 28.10 -6.25
N ILE A 219 -5.62 27.93 -7.57
CA ILE A 219 -6.91 27.81 -8.26
C ILE A 219 -7.48 26.39 -8.08
N LEU A 220 -6.68 25.35 -8.40
CA LEU A 220 -7.15 23.96 -8.46
C LEU A 220 -7.08 23.23 -7.12
N GLN A 221 -6.25 23.69 -6.18
CA GLN A 221 -5.92 23.00 -4.93
C GLN A 221 -5.29 21.61 -5.15
N GLU A 222 -4.64 21.41 -6.30
CA GLU A 222 -3.93 20.18 -6.70
C GLU A 222 -2.44 20.45 -6.92
N ILE A 223 -1.59 19.41 -6.93
CA ILE A 223 -0.15 19.55 -7.18
C ILE A 223 0.09 20.10 -8.59
N MET A 224 0.91 21.15 -8.71
CA MET A 224 1.24 21.74 -10.00
C MET A 224 2.15 20.84 -10.84
N HIS A 225 1.72 20.54 -12.07
CA HIS A 225 2.49 19.83 -13.09
C HIS A 225 3.22 20.81 -14.02
N ASP A 226 2.58 21.92 -14.43
CA ASP A 226 3.18 23.01 -15.20
C ASP A 226 3.13 24.32 -14.38
N PRO A 227 3.96 24.48 -13.33
CA PRO A 227 3.92 25.69 -12.51
C PRO A 227 4.35 26.94 -13.30
N GLN A 228 3.48 27.96 -13.34
CA GLN A 228 3.65 29.24 -14.03
C GLN A 228 3.50 30.42 -13.06
N ILE A 229 4.42 31.38 -13.11
CA ILE A 229 4.40 32.61 -12.31
C ILE A 229 3.61 33.69 -13.04
N ALA A 230 2.61 34.29 -12.38
CA ALA A 230 1.89 35.46 -12.87
C ALA A 230 2.50 36.77 -12.35
N ALA A 231 2.02 37.92 -12.83
CA ALA A 231 2.57 39.23 -12.49
C ALA A 231 2.43 39.63 -11.00
N ASP A 232 1.57 38.94 -10.26
CA ASP A 232 1.39 39.08 -8.81
C ASP A 232 2.46 38.33 -8.00
N GLY A 233 3.34 37.56 -8.65
CA GLY A 233 4.40 36.77 -8.03
C GLY A 233 3.94 35.40 -7.51
N PHE A 234 2.65 35.07 -7.64
CA PHE A 234 2.15 33.74 -7.29
C PHE A 234 2.40 32.74 -8.41
N THR A 235 2.52 31.46 -8.04
CA THR A 235 2.68 30.35 -8.98
C THR A 235 1.37 29.57 -9.06
N TYR A 236 0.95 29.24 -10.27
CA TYR A 236 -0.30 28.55 -10.59
C TYR A 236 -0.04 27.36 -11.52
N GLU A 237 -0.99 26.44 -11.61
CA GLU A 237 -1.01 25.46 -12.70
C GLU A 237 -1.22 26.19 -14.03
N GLY A 238 -0.41 25.85 -15.03
CA GLY A 238 -0.32 26.59 -16.27
C GLY A 238 -1.64 26.66 -17.02
N ASP A 239 -2.35 25.53 -17.12
CA ASP A 239 -3.63 25.47 -17.81
C ASP A 239 -4.70 26.26 -17.07
N ALA A 240 -4.72 26.19 -15.73
CA ALA A 240 -5.70 26.92 -14.92
C ALA A 240 -5.54 28.45 -15.00
N ILE A 241 -4.30 28.95 -14.95
CA ILE A 241 -4.07 30.39 -15.06
C ILE A 241 -4.27 30.90 -16.50
N ARG A 242 -3.98 30.09 -17.53
CA ARG A 242 -4.29 30.43 -18.92
C ARG A 242 -5.79 30.55 -19.12
N GLU A 243 -6.56 29.56 -18.66
CA GLU A 243 -8.02 29.57 -18.73
C GLU A 243 -8.62 30.79 -17.99
N TRP A 244 -8.10 31.13 -16.81
CA TRP A 244 -8.51 32.33 -16.08
C TRP A 244 -8.35 33.61 -16.91
N LEU A 245 -7.19 33.78 -17.56
CA LEU A 245 -6.90 34.95 -18.39
C LEU A 245 -7.71 34.95 -19.70
N GLU A 246 -7.89 33.78 -20.33
CA GLU A 246 -8.68 33.61 -21.56
C GLU A 246 -10.17 33.92 -21.35
N ASN A 247 -10.69 33.68 -20.15
CA ASN A 247 -12.04 34.09 -19.74
C ASN A 247 -12.19 35.61 -19.52
N GLY A 248 -11.17 36.40 -19.84
CA GLY A 248 -11.20 37.86 -19.82
C GLY A 248 -10.85 38.49 -18.47
N HIS A 249 -10.37 37.71 -17.51
CA HIS A 249 -9.90 38.24 -16.24
C HIS A 249 -8.53 38.89 -16.38
N ASP A 250 -8.38 40.10 -15.84
CA ASP A 250 -7.11 40.82 -15.74
C ASP A 250 -6.65 41.01 -14.28
N THR A 251 -7.23 40.24 -13.35
CA THR A 251 -6.96 40.28 -11.92
C THR A 251 -6.31 38.99 -11.42
N SER A 252 -5.57 39.10 -10.32
CA SER A 252 -4.96 37.99 -9.58
C SER A 252 -6.04 37.05 -9.02
N PRO A 253 -5.99 35.75 -9.31
CA PRO A 253 -6.89 34.76 -8.70
C PRO A 253 -6.79 34.70 -7.17
N MET A 254 -5.63 35.10 -6.61
CA MET A 254 -5.37 35.05 -5.17
C MET A 254 -5.81 36.29 -4.41
N THR A 255 -5.60 37.46 -4.99
CA THR A 255 -5.77 38.75 -4.29
C THR A 255 -6.87 39.61 -4.88
N ASN A 256 -7.40 39.24 -6.05
CA ASN A 256 -8.35 40.01 -6.84
C ASN A 256 -7.84 41.42 -7.25
N LEU A 257 -6.52 41.67 -7.14
CA LEU A 257 -5.89 42.90 -7.59
C LEU A 257 -5.54 42.80 -9.08
N LYS A 258 -5.60 43.93 -9.79
CA LYS A 258 -5.26 43.99 -11.22
C LYS A 258 -3.79 43.60 -11.45
N LEU A 259 -3.56 42.71 -12.40
CA LEU A 259 -2.22 42.29 -12.80
C LEU A 259 -1.53 43.39 -13.60
N SER A 260 -0.26 43.64 -13.34
CA SER A 260 0.52 44.65 -14.09
C SER A 260 0.80 44.22 -15.54
N HIS A 261 0.82 42.92 -15.80
CA HIS A 261 0.88 42.31 -17.13
C HIS A 261 0.26 40.90 -17.12
N LEU A 262 -0.07 40.37 -18.30
CA LEU A 262 -0.68 39.04 -18.45
C LEU A 262 0.32 37.95 -18.87
N LEU A 263 1.62 38.30 -18.98
CA LEU A 263 2.67 37.34 -19.32
C LEU A 263 2.90 36.36 -18.16
N LEU A 264 3.02 35.07 -18.51
CA LEU A 264 3.33 33.99 -17.59
C LEU A 264 4.78 33.54 -17.76
N THR A 265 5.45 33.24 -16.64
CA THR A 265 6.84 32.77 -16.63
C THR A 265 6.93 31.36 -16.04
N PRO A 266 7.52 30.37 -16.72
CA PRO A 266 7.68 29.03 -16.16
C PRO A 266 8.50 29.03 -14.86
N ASN A 267 7.96 28.41 -13.80
CA ASN A 267 8.66 28.25 -12.53
C ASN A 267 9.43 26.92 -12.48
N HIS A 268 10.60 26.88 -13.12
CA HIS A 268 11.43 25.67 -13.15
C HIS A 268 11.89 25.21 -11.76
N SER A 269 12.10 26.15 -10.82
CA SER A 269 12.52 25.83 -9.45
C SER A 269 11.45 25.04 -8.70
N ILE A 270 10.19 25.49 -8.73
CA ILE A 270 9.07 24.77 -8.12
C ILE A 270 8.82 23.46 -8.84
N ARG A 271 8.93 23.42 -10.18
CA ARG A 271 8.79 22.18 -10.95
C ARG A 271 9.80 21.11 -10.51
N LEU A 272 11.08 21.47 -10.39
CA LEU A 272 12.13 20.56 -9.93
C LEU A 272 11.92 20.14 -8.47
N ALA A 273 11.49 21.06 -7.60
CA ALA A 273 11.19 20.74 -6.21
C ALA A 273 10.01 19.77 -6.06
N ILE A 274 8.95 19.94 -6.86
CA ILE A 274 7.81 19.01 -6.92
C ILE A 274 8.28 17.64 -7.41
N GLN A 275 9.08 17.60 -8.48
CA GLN A 275 9.64 16.34 -9.00
C GLN A 275 10.52 15.63 -7.97
N ASP A 276 11.43 16.34 -7.30
CA ASP A 276 12.28 15.78 -6.24
C ASP A 276 11.44 15.27 -5.05
N TRP A 277 10.37 15.98 -4.69
CA TRP A 277 9.46 15.57 -3.64
C TRP A 277 8.65 14.32 -4.01
N LEU A 278 8.14 14.24 -5.25
CA LEU A 278 7.45 13.06 -5.79
C LEU A 278 8.39 11.85 -5.85
N CYS A 279 9.65 12.02 -6.26
CA CYS A 279 10.65 10.94 -6.31
C CYS A 279 11.07 10.40 -4.93
N LYS A 280 10.90 11.19 -3.87
CA LYS A 280 11.25 10.83 -2.49
C LYS A 280 10.08 10.26 -1.68
N SER A 281 8.89 10.14 -2.29
CA SER A 281 7.66 9.67 -1.65
C SER A 281 7.43 8.16 -1.87
#